data_AF-A0A8J6SZL3-F1
#
_entry.id   AF-A0A8J6SZL3-F1
#
_cell.length_a   1.000
_cell.length_b   1.000
_cell.length_c   1.000
_cell.angle_alpha   90.00
_cell.angle_beta   90.00
_cell.angle_gamma   90.00
#
_symmetry.space_group_name_H-M   'P 1'
#
loop_
_entity.id
_entity.type
_entity.pdbx_description
1 polymer ?
#
loop_
_entity_poly.entity_id
_entity_poly.type
_entity_poly.pdbx_seq_one_letter_code
_entity_poly.pdbx_strand_id
1 'polypeptide(L)'
;MKLLEGQSGLIIILTVIISGYFYFRPHEPEMPATPIANRAAVAQIHAPKEIQIAAPSEVESLKTRETARRTYNLMILNGVTHAPSKSEGNKLILTIMPKPEAQWCKTGDFDLLKALASNTKDKMITLSVEALKKNGVRRAETLSLGEIANARGFRFEIPNTDGAYGIYLCTDQGKKGSCGRKAPINPHIWSAGPGQIKKLAQDKVFYFQMLEVKNGSVNIIPSESWGKDNLKKLKSQLGDWMGSDADALDKMDNLVSKLKPMPSRIAGDRIEIPLPYNDMRCMGH
;
A
#
# COMPACT_ATOMS: atom_id res chain seq x y z
N MET A 1 31.09 24.85 44.05
CA MET A 1 30.04 24.59 43.03
C MET A 1 30.54 25.10 41.69
N LYS A 2 30.99 24.20 40.80
CA LYS A 2 31.49 24.50 39.45
C LYS A 2 30.63 23.78 38.42
N LEU A 3 29.36 24.17 38.30
CA LEU A 3 28.39 23.56 37.37
C LEU A 3 28.26 24.31 36.03
N LEU A 4 29.10 25.32 35.78
CA LEU A 4 28.98 26.20 34.60
C LEU A 4 30.19 26.20 33.66
N GLU A 5 31.26 25.44 33.94
CA GLU A 5 32.41 25.32 33.04
C GLU A 5 32.32 24.02 32.24
N GLY A 6 31.44 24.00 31.24
CA GLY A 6 31.33 22.88 30.30
C GLY A 6 30.23 23.09 29.26
N GLN A 7 30.38 22.47 28.09
CA GLN A 7 29.40 22.50 26.98
C GLN A 7 27.96 22.17 27.44
N SER A 8 27.82 21.38 28.50
CA SER A 8 26.54 21.01 29.11
C SER A 8 25.81 22.17 29.80
N GLY A 9 26.53 23.16 30.35
CA GLY A 9 25.91 24.32 31.02
C GLY A 9 25.22 25.25 30.03
N LEU A 10 25.77 25.37 28.82
CA LEU A 10 25.20 26.18 27.74
C LEU A 10 23.87 25.60 27.24
N ILE A 11 23.75 24.27 27.17
CA ILE A 11 22.52 23.59 26.75
C ILE A 11 21.38 23.81 27.75
N ILE A 12 21.67 23.79 29.05
CA ILE A 12 20.67 23.98 30.11
C ILE A 12 20.11 25.41 30.09
N ILE A 13 20.98 26.41 29.90
CA ILE A 13 20.53 27.82 29.80
C ILE A 13 19.65 28.01 28.57
N LEU A 14 20.02 27.42 27.43
CA LEU A 14 19.25 27.52 26.18
C LEU A 14 17.87 26.87 26.29
N THR A 15 17.76 25.73 26.98
CA THR A 15 16.46 25.06 27.19
C THR A 15 15.55 25.85 28.12
N VAL A 16 16.08 26.49 29.17
CA VAL A 16 15.28 27.34 30.07
C VAL A 16 14.78 28.60 29.36
N ILE A 17 15.60 29.23 28.50
CA ILE A 17 15.21 30.41 27.74
C ILE A 17 14.11 30.09 26.71
N ILE A 18 14.25 28.98 25.95
CA ILE A 18 13.24 28.57 24.97
C ILE A 18 11.91 28.22 25.67
N SER A 19 11.98 27.53 26.81
CA SER A 19 10.78 27.15 27.58
C SER A 19 10.07 28.38 28.14
N GLY A 20 10.82 29.36 28.64
CA GLY A 20 10.26 30.64 29.09
C GLY A 20 9.61 31.44 27.96
N TYR A 21 10.25 31.48 26.77
CA TYR A 21 9.70 32.22 25.62
C TYR A 21 8.36 31.66 25.13
N PHE A 22 8.17 30.33 25.16
CA PHE A 22 6.89 29.73 24.81
C PHE A 22 5.80 29.94 25.86
N TYR A 23 6.16 30.04 27.14
CA TYR A 23 5.20 30.25 28.22
C TYR A 23 4.65 31.69 28.27
N PHE A 24 5.44 32.67 27.84
CA PHE A 24 5.06 34.08 27.85
C PHE A 24 4.51 34.61 26.51
N ARG A 25 4.15 33.74 25.55
CA ARG A 25 3.49 34.20 24.34
C ARG A 25 2.09 34.72 24.68
N PRO A 26 1.80 36.02 24.51
CA PRO A 26 0.48 36.57 24.78
C PRO A 26 -0.53 35.96 23.78
N HIS A 27 -1.61 35.40 24.31
CA HIS A 27 -2.75 34.99 23.48
C HIS A 27 -3.41 36.27 22.94
N GLU A 28 -3.42 36.42 21.61
CA GLU A 28 -4.19 37.46 20.95
C GLU A 28 -5.70 37.24 21.25
N PRO A 29 -6.40 38.24 21.78
CA PRO A 29 -7.83 38.13 22.01
C PRO A 29 -8.58 38.16 20.67
N GLU A 30 -9.37 37.12 20.42
CA GLU A 30 -10.39 37.12 19.36
C GLU A 30 -11.38 38.27 19.60
N MET A 31 -11.43 39.22 18.68
CA MET A 31 -12.42 40.28 18.71
C MET A 31 -13.80 39.73 18.29
N PRO A 32 -14.88 40.11 18.99
CA PRO A 32 -16.24 39.76 18.56
C PRO A 32 -16.60 40.52 17.30
N ALA A 33 -17.19 39.81 16.34
CA ALA A 33 -17.73 40.39 15.12
C ALA A 33 -18.78 41.46 15.42
N THR A 34 -18.65 42.63 14.79
CA THR A 34 -19.61 43.74 14.85
C THR A 34 -20.92 43.36 14.17
N PRO A 35 -22.08 43.81 14.70
CA PRO A 35 -23.36 43.59 14.05
C PRO A 35 -23.48 44.56 12.86
N ILE A 36 -23.70 44.00 11.67
CA ILE A 36 -23.96 44.75 10.45
C ILE A 36 -25.30 45.48 10.61
N ALA A 37 -25.23 46.81 10.55
CA ALA A 37 -26.41 47.68 10.52
C ALA A 37 -27.24 47.39 9.26
N ASN A 38 -28.49 46.95 9.46
CA ASN A 38 -29.50 46.81 8.42
C ASN A 38 -29.80 48.18 7.80
N ARG A 39 -29.21 48.45 6.63
CA ARG A 39 -29.65 49.52 5.75
C ARG A 39 -30.69 48.92 4.81
N ALA A 40 -31.96 49.25 5.03
CA ALA A 40 -33.04 48.93 4.12
C ALA A 40 -32.77 49.59 2.76
N ALA A 41 -32.28 48.80 1.81
CA ALA A 41 -32.26 49.17 0.41
C ALA A 41 -33.66 48.89 -0.17
N VAL A 42 -34.28 49.95 -0.69
CA VAL A 42 -35.55 49.88 -1.42
C VAL A 42 -35.37 48.93 -2.60
N ALA A 43 -36.05 47.79 -2.55
CA ALA A 43 -36.08 46.84 -3.64
C ALA A 43 -36.86 47.43 -4.81
N GLN A 44 -36.15 47.81 -5.88
CA GLN A 44 -36.75 47.95 -7.20
C GLN A 44 -37.16 46.55 -7.66
N ILE A 45 -38.46 46.36 -7.86
CA ILE A 45 -39.05 45.13 -8.41
C ILE A 45 -38.64 45.08 -9.88
N HIS A 46 -37.50 44.46 -10.17
CA HIS A 46 -37.22 43.95 -11.50
C HIS A 46 -37.99 42.64 -11.66
N ALA A 47 -38.87 42.61 -12.67
CA ALA A 47 -39.59 41.42 -13.08
C ALA A 47 -38.62 40.23 -13.22
N PRO A 48 -38.96 39.05 -12.67
CA PRO A 48 -38.08 37.90 -12.73
C PRO A 48 -37.90 37.50 -14.19
N LYS A 49 -36.70 37.74 -14.72
CA LYS A 49 -36.25 37.09 -15.94
C LYS A 49 -36.17 35.61 -15.59
N GLU A 50 -37.08 34.83 -16.16
CA GLU A 50 -37.16 33.39 -16.02
C GLU A 50 -35.78 32.79 -16.32
N ILE A 51 -35.04 32.48 -15.26
CA ILE A 51 -33.84 31.66 -15.36
C ILE A 51 -34.41 30.29 -15.68
N GLN A 52 -34.37 29.91 -16.96
CA GLN A 52 -34.48 28.51 -17.34
C GLN A 52 -33.34 27.78 -16.64
N ILE A 53 -33.63 27.21 -15.48
CA ILE A 53 -32.81 26.21 -14.84
C ILE A 53 -32.91 25.02 -15.79
N ALA A 54 -31.97 24.95 -16.74
CA ALA A 54 -31.77 23.76 -17.53
C ALA A 54 -31.54 22.63 -16.52
N ALA A 55 -32.47 21.67 -16.49
CA ALA A 55 -32.31 20.47 -15.70
C ALA A 55 -30.92 19.89 -16.01
N PRO A 56 -30.11 19.54 -15.00
CA PRO A 56 -28.86 18.83 -15.25
C PRO A 56 -29.20 17.62 -16.12
N SER A 57 -28.39 17.37 -17.15
CA SER A 57 -28.61 16.32 -18.15
C SER A 57 -28.60 14.94 -17.52
N GLU A 58 -29.71 14.58 -16.88
CA GLU A 58 -29.92 13.34 -16.15
C GLU A 58 -30.40 12.28 -17.13
N VAL A 59 -29.50 11.84 -18.00
CA VAL A 59 -29.60 10.52 -18.60
C VAL A 59 -28.19 9.93 -18.65
N GLU A 60 -27.57 9.76 -17.48
CA GLU A 60 -26.64 8.65 -17.36
C GLU A 60 -27.45 7.40 -17.71
N SER A 61 -27.25 6.88 -18.93
CA SER A 61 -28.17 5.91 -19.52
C SER A 61 -28.40 4.75 -18.55
N LEU A 62 -29.64 4.27 -18.43
CA LEU A 62 -29.98 3.13 -17.56
C LEU A 62 -29.00 1.96 -17.74
N LYS A 63 -28.53 1.76 -18.97
CA LYS A 63 -27.51 0.78 -19.35
C LYS A 63 -26.16 1.02 -18.68
N THR A 64 -25.69 2.26 -18.56
CA THR A 64 -24.47 2.63 -17.85
C THR A 64 -24.58 2.27 -16.37
N ARG A 65 -25.71 2.60 -15.74
CA ARG A 65 -25.97 2.30 -14.32
C ARG A 65 -26.08 0.80 -14.05
N GLU A 66 -26.74 0.06 -14.92
CA GLU A 66 -26.81 -1.41 -14.85
C GLU A 66 -25.43 -2.06 -15.00
N THR A 67 -24.63 -1.55 -15.95
CA THR A 67 -23.26 -2.04 -16.16
C THR A 67 -22.39 -1.75 -14.94
N ALA A 68 -22.45 -0.54 -14.38
CA ALA A 68 -21.73 -0.16 -13.16
C ALA A 68 -22.13 -1.05 -11.97
N ARG A 69 -23.43 -1.30 -11.78
CA ARG A 69 -23.95 -2.20 -10.73
C ARG A 69 -23.46 -3.63 -10.92
N ARG A 70 -23.49 -4.14 -12.16
CA ARG A 70 -22.99 -5.48 -12.48
C ARG A 70 -21.51 -5.60 -12.17
N THR A 71 -20.70 -4.63 -12.57
CA THR A 71 -19.25 -4.60 -12.28
C THR A 71 -18.98 -4.52 -10.79
N TYR A 72 -19.68 -3.65 -10.06
CA TYR A 72 -19.54 -3.55 -8.60
C TYR A 72 -19.87 -4.87 -7.89
N ASN A 73 -20.98 -5.51 -8.28
CA ASN A 73 -21.35 -6.82 -7.74
C ASN A 73 -20.30 -7.89 -8.07
N LEU A 74 -19.76 -7.90 -9.29
CA LEU A 74 -18.68 -8.81 -9.67
C LEU A 74 -17.44 -8.60 -8.81
N MET A 75 -17.05 -7.35 -8.54
CA MET A 75 -15.89 -7.06 -7.69
C MET A 75 -16.11 -7.58 -6.26
N ILE A 76 -17.26 -7.30 -5.65
CA ILE A 76 -17.57 -7.76 -4.28
C ILE A 76 -17.60 -9.29 -4.21
N LEU A 77 -18.32 -9.94 -5.11
CA LEU A 77 -18.48 -11.40 -5.09
C LEU A 77 -17.16 -12.13 -5.29
N ASN A 78 -16.19 -11.49 -5.94
CA ASN A 78 -14.84 -12.02 -6.15
C ASN A 78 -13.83 -11.52 -5.13
N GLY A 79 -14.25 -10.79 -4.08
CA GLY A 79 -13.37 -10.28 -3.03
C GLY A 79 -12.36 -9.23 -3.50
N VAL A 80 -12.62 -8.57 -4.65
CA VAL A 80 -11.78 -7.49 -5.16
C VAL A 80 -11.97 -6.26 -4.27
N THR A 81 -10.88 -5.78 -3.68
CA THR A 81 -10.93 -4.63 -2.76
C THR A 81 -10.23 -3.42 -3.36
N HIS A 82 -10.82 -2.24 -3.19
CA HIS A 82 -10.19 -0.99 -3.61
C HIS A 82 -8.96 -0.68 -2.74
N ALA A 83 -7.81 -0.44 -3.38
CA ALA A 83 -6.60 0.02 -2.71
C ALA A 83 -6.61 1.54 -2.57
N PRO A 84 -6.19 2.11 -1.42
CA PRO A 84 -6.05 3.54 -1.28
C PRO A 84 -4.95 4.04 -2.21
N SER A 85 -5.32 4.95 -3.11
CA SER A 85 -4.40 5.59 -4.05
C SER A 85 -4.74 7.07 -4.22
N LYS A 86 -3.73 7.91 -4.42
CA LYS A 86 -3.92 9.33 -4.78
C LYS A 86 -3.57 9.53 -6.24
N SER A 87 -4.43 10.21 -6.99
CA SER A 87 -4.14 10.60 -8.37
C SER A 87 -3.37 11.91 -8.38
N GLU A 88 -2.17 11.90 -8.97
CA GLU A 88 -1.31 13.06 -9.16
C GLU A 88 -0.93 13.16 -10.65
N GLY A 89 -1.73 13.90 -11.42
CA GLY A 89 -1.59 13.99 -12.88
C GLY A 89 -1.81 12.64 -13.56
N ASN A 90 -0.82 12.16 -14.31
CA ASN A 90 -0.86 10.88 -15.02
C ASN A 90 -0.33 9.69 -14.18
N LYS A 91 -0.30 9.83 -12.85
CA LYS A 91 0.24 8.82 -11.93
C LYS A 91 -0.74 8.54 -10.80
N LEU A 92 -0.75 7.28 -10.37
CA LEU A 92 -1.39 6.83 -9.13
C LEU A 92 -0.30 6.57 -8.10
N ILE A 93 -0.49 7.15 -6.93
CA ILE A 93 0.43 7.06 -5.80
C ILE A 93 -0.12 6.06 -4.79
N LEU A 94 0.69 5.06 -4.48
CA LEU A 94 0.40 4.00 -3.52
C LEU A 94 1.37 4.08 -2.34
N THR A 95 0.88 3.84 -1.14
CA THR A 95 1.71 3.61 0.04
C THR A 95 1.65 2.13 0.40
N ILE A 96 2.79 1.45 0.38
CA ILE A 96 2.89 0.02 0.69
C ILE A 96 3.78 -0.16 1.93
N MET A 97 3.32 -0.95 2.88
CA MET A 97 3.97 -1.13 4.19
C MET A 97 4.12 -2.62 4.53
N PRO A 98 5.32 -3.19 4.37
CA PRO A 98 5.65 -4.46 4.98
C PRO A 98 5.60 -4.35 6.51
N LYS A 99 4.89 -5.25 7.16
CA LYS A 99 4.60 -5.17 8.60
C LYS A 99 4.77 -6.53 9.28
N PRO A 100 5.73 -6.67 10.21
CA PRO A 100 5.86 -7.87 11.01
C PRO A 100 4.59 -8.13 11.85
N GLU A 101 4.11 -9.37 11.85
CA GLU A 101 2.92 -9.78 12.62
C GLU A 101 3.22 -11.04 13.43
N ALA A 102 2.96 -11.00 14.74
CA ALA A 102 3.19 -12.17 15.59
C ALA A 102 2.20 -13.28 15.24
N GLN A 103 2.70 -14.50 15.06
CA GLN A 103 1.93 -15.71 14.94
C GLN A 103 2.29 -16.69 16.05
N TRP A 104 1.26 -17.27 16.67
CA TRP A 104 1.45 -18.21 17.76
C TRP A 104 2.09 -19.51 17.27
N CYS A 105 3.29 -19.81 17.76
CA CYS A 105 4.02 -21.06 17.51
C CYS A 105 4.18 -21.45 16.04
N LYS A 106 4.40 -20.45 15.17
CA LYS A 106 4.60 -20.67 13.73
C LYS A 106 5.70 -19.75 13.23
N THR A 107 6.69 -20.32 12.55
CA THR A 107 7.67 -19.53 11.80
C THR A 107 7.00 -18.91 10.58
N GLY A 108 7.34 -17.67 10.28
CA GLY A 108 6.78 -16.97 9.13
C GLY A 108 7.81 -16.18 8.33
N ASP A 109 7.34 -15.51 7.27
CA ASP A 109 8.16 -14.77 6.31
C ASP A 109 9.20 -13.87 6.97
N PHE A 110 8.84 -13.14 8.04
CA PHE A 110 9.77 -12.26 8.73
C PHE A 110 10.88 -13.03 9.49
N ASP A 111 10.62 -14.24 9.98
CA ASP A 111 11.67 -15.11 10.55
C ASP A 111 12.69 -15.54 9.50
N LEU A 112 12.22 -15.87 8.29
CA LEU A 112 13.13 -16.16 7.19
C LEU A 112 13.98 -14.93 6.85
N LEU A 113 13.40 -13.74 6.80
CA LEU A 113 14.17 -12.52 6.54
C LEU A 113 15.24 -12.29 7.62
N LYS A 114 14.92 -12.53 8.89
CA LYS A 114 15.88 -12.51 9.99
C LYS A 114 17.01 -13.51 9.79
N ALA A 115 16.70 -14.75 9.38
CA ALA A 115 17.70 -15.79 9.16
C ALA A 115 18.63 -15.50 7.97
N LEU A 116 18.16 -14.71 7.00
CA LEU A 116 18.93 -14.35 5.81
C LEU A 116 19.84 -13.15 6.02
N ALA A 117 19.39 -12.17 6.81
CA ALA A 117 20.12 -10.94 7.06
C ALA A 117 21.39 -11.19 7.89
N SER A 118 22.53 -10.64 7.43
CA SER A 118 23.76 -10.66 8.23
C SER A 118 23.75 -9.59 9.32
N ASN A 119 23.06 -8.47 9.07
CA ASN A 119 22.75 -7.45 10.07
C ASN A 119 21.44 -6.72 9.71
N THR A 120 20.92 -5.90 10.62
CA THR A 120 19.63 -5.22 10.45
C THR A 120 19.64 -4.06 9.46
N LYS A 121 20.82 -3.58 9.05
CA LYS A 121 21.01 -2.43 8.14
C LYS A 121 21.25 -2.86 6.69
N ASP A 122 21.56 -4.13 6.45
CA ASP A 122 21.80 -4.65 5.12
C ASP A 122 20.54 -4.57 4.26
N LYS A 123 20.66 -3.83 3.15
CA LYS A 123 19.62 -3.67 2.14
C LYS A 123 19.63 -4.87 1.18
N MET A 124 18.95 -5.93 1.58
CA MET A 124 18.91 -7.21 0.84
C MET A 124 17.51 -7.60 0.35
N ILE A 125 16.47 -6.88 0.76
CA ILE A 125 15.09 -7.14 0.38
C ILE A 125 14.66 -6.07 -0.61
N THR A 126 13.99 -6.45 -1.68
CA THR A 126 13.39 -5.50 -2.61
C THR A 126 11.87 -5.60 -2.52
N LEU A 127 11.23 -4.46 -2.28
CA LEU A 127 9.80 -4.27 -2.49
C LEU A 127 9.62 -3.60 -3.86
N SER A 128 8.90 -4.25 -4.77
CA SER A 128 8.66 -3.70 -6.10
C SER A 128 7.20 -3.73 -6.50
N VAL A 129 6.82 -2.75 -7.32
CA VAL A 129 5.57 -2.73 -8.08
C VAL A 129 5.93 -2.82 -9.56
N GLU A 130 5.51 -3.91 -10.19
CA GLU A 130 5.88 -4.26 -11.56
C GLU A 130 4.64 -4.56 -12.38
N ALA A 131 4.51 -3.95 -13.56
CA ALA A 131 3.50 -4.36 -14.52
C ALA A 131 3.70 -5.82 -14.93
N LEU A 132 2.59 -6.55 -15.06
CA LEU A 132 2.60 -7.98 -15.36
C LEU A 132 2.78 -8.27 -16.85
N LYS A 133 2.46 -7.28 -17.71
CA LYS A 133 2.75 -7.29 -19.15
C LYS A 133 4.26 -7.13 -19.43
N LYS A 134 4.73 -7.66 -20.56
CA LYS A 134 6.14 -7.56 -20.99
C LYS A 134 6.54 -6.08 -21.13
N ASN A 135 7.76 -5.75 -20.67
CA ASN A 135 8.34 -4.40 -20.74
C ASN A 135 7.55 -3.30 -20.00
N GLY A 136 6.70 -3.68 -19.05
CA GLY A 136 5.91 -2.74 -18.28
C GLY A 136 6.73 -1.92 -17.26
N VAL A 137 6.07 -0.91 -16.68
CA VAL A 137 6.65 -0.03 -15.67
C VAL A 137 7.09 -0.83 -14.44
N ARG A 138 8.28 -0.49 -13.95
CA ARG A 138 8.87 -1.03 -12.73
C ARG A 138 9.29 0.09 -11.79
N ARG A 139 8.88 -0.03 -10.52
CA ARG A 139 9.36 0.77 -9.40
C ARG A 139 9.76 -0.18 -8.28
N ALA A 140 10.89 0.09 -7.64
CA ALA A 140 11.45 -0.80 -6.64
C ALA A 140 12.18 0.01 -5.57
N GLU A 141 12.05 -0.44 -4.33
CA GLU A 141 12.76 0.07 -3.17
C GLU A 141 13.53 -1.07 -2.51
N THR A 142 14.81 -0.85 -2.21
CA THR A 142 15.61 -1.83 -1.47
C THR A 142 15.58 -1.50 0.01
N LEU A 143 15.10 -2.47 0.77
CA LEU A 143 14.78 -2.39 2.18
C LEU A 143 15.80 -3.19 3.00
N SER A 144 16.11 -2.64 4.16
CA SER A 144 16.78 -3.35 5.25
C SER A 144 15.77 -3.99 6.19
N LEU A 145 16.22 -4.97 6.98
CA LEU A 145 15.39 -5.61 7.99
C LEU A 145 14.90 -4.60 9.05
N GLY A 146 15.73 -3.60 9.42
CA GLY A 146 15.35 -2.54 10.33
C GLY A 146 14.23 -1.65 9.80
N GLU A 147 14.21 -1.35 8.50
CA GLU A 147 13.12 -0.58 7.89
C GLU A 147 11.79 -1.36 7.88
N ILE A 148 11.85 -2.68 7.68
CA ILE A 148 10.69 -3.57 7.77
C ILE A 148 10.21 -3.67 9.23
N ALA A 149 11.13 -3.85 10.18
CA ALA A 149 10.82 -3.96 11.61
C ALA A 149 10.09 -2.73 12.15
N ASN A 150 10.45 -1.54 11.64
CA ASN A 150 9.82 -0.28 12.01
C ASN A 150 8.51 0.01 11.24
N ALA A 151 8.00 -0.96 10.46
CA ALA A 151 6.79 -0.82 9.65
C ALA A 151 6.78 0.47 8.81
N ARG A 152 7.90 0.77 8.13
CA ARG A 152 8.00 1.95 7.28
C ARG A 152 7.10 1.81 6.05
N GLY A 153 6.33 2.85 5.73
CA GLY A 153 5.57 2.94 4.48
C GLY A 153 6.43 3.46 3.33
N PHE A 154 6.26 2.86 2.14
CA PHE A 154 7.01 3.20 0.93
C PHE A 154 6.05 3.70 -0.15
N ARG A 155 6.41 4.82 -0.76
CA ARG A 155 5.60 5.48 -1.79
C ARG A 155 5.99 4.94 -3.17
N PHE A 156 5.03 4.41 -3.91
CA PHE A 156 5.19 3.92 -5.28
C PHE A 156 4.33 4.73 -6.24
N GLU A 157 4.90 5.08 -7.38
CA GLU A 157 4.18 5.77 -8.45
C GLU A 157 3.99 4.83 -9.64
N ILE A 158 2.74 4.55 -9.98
CA ILE A 158 2.38 3.76 -11.17
C ILE A 158 1.60 4.62 -12.17
N PRO A 159 1.62 4.29 -13.48
CA PRO A 159 0.82 5.00 -14.47
C PRO A 159 -0.65 5.00 -14.12
N ASN A 160 -1.33 6.13 -14.34
CA ASN A 160 -2.78 6.24 -14.28
C ASN A 160 -3.43 5.72 -15.58
N THR A 161 -3.09 4.49 -15.96
CA THR A 161 -3.59 3.82 -17.16
C THR A 161 -3.96 2.40 -16.81
N ASP A 162 -5.04 1.91 -17.42
CA ASP A 162 -5.52 0.55 -17.23
C ASP A 162 -4.38 -0.49 -17.38
N GLY A 163 -4.34 -1.46 -16.47
CA GLY A 163 -3.42 -2.58 -16.56
C GLY A 163 -3.19 -3.34 -15.27
N ALA A 164 -2.64 -4.55 -15.43
CA ALA A 164 -2.29 -5.43 -14.33
C ALA A 164 -0.86 -5.20 -13.80
N TYR A 165 -0.75 -5.10 -12.49
CA TYR A 165 0.52 -4.95 -11.75
C TYR A 165 0.64 -6.01 -10.65
N GLY A 166 1.86 -6.24 -10.18
CA GLY A 166 2.13 -7.05 -9.00
C GLY A 166 2.97 -6.29 -7.99
N ILE A 167 2.59 -6.39 -6.74
CA ILE A 167 3.43 -6.06 -5.59
C ILE A 167 4.26 -7.31 -5.27
N TYR A 168 5.57 -7.16 -5.20
CA TYR A 168 6.48 -8.25 -4.91
C TYR A 168 7.36 -7.91 -3.71
N LEU A 169 7.64 -8.91 -2.88
CA LEU A 169 8.84 -8.91 -2.04
C LEU A 169 9.76 -10.04 -2.49
N CYS A 170 11.02 -9.71 -2.71
CA CYS A 170 12.05 -10.67 -3.04
C CYS A 170 13.35 -10.38 -2.30
N THR A 171 14.18 -11.39 -2.15
CA THR A 171 15.59 -11.18 -1.84
C THR A 171 16.28 -10.67 -3.11
N ASP A 172 17.18 -9.70 -2.96
CA ASP A 172 17.92 -9.08 -4.07
C ASP A 172 19.40 -8.92 -3.77
N GLN A 173 20.02 -10.06 -3.47
CA GLN A 173 21.47 -10.12 -3.26
C GLN A 173 22.22 -9.73 -4.54
N GLY A 174 21.66 -10.02 -5.71
CA GLY A 174 22.19 -9.58 -7.01
C GLY A 174 21.98 -8.09 -7.32
N LYS A 175 21.30 -7.33 -6.45
CA LYS A 175 21.01 -5.88 -6.59
C LYS A 175 20.43 -5.50 -7.96
N LYS A 176 19.54 -6.34 -8.51
CA LYS A 176 18.91 -6.13 -9.82
C LYS A 176 17.69 -5.21 -9.76
N GLY A 177 17.16 -4.92 -8.57
CA GLY A 177 16.02 -4.04 -8.34
C GLY A 177 14.72 -4.54 -8.99
N SER A 178 14.54 -5.85 -9.12
CA SER A 178 13.38 -6.45 -9.77
C SER A 178 13.10 -7.86 -9.28
N CYS A 179 11.84 -8.11 -8.96
CA CYS A 179 11.35 -9.37 -8.44
C CYS A 179 10.55 -10.16 -9.48
N GLY A 180 9.89 -9.52 -10.44
CA GLY A 180 8.92 -10.17 -11.34
C GLY A 180 9.49 -11.23 -12.29
N ARG A 181 10.81 -11.33 -12.42
CA ARG A 181 11.53 -12.36 -13.19
C ARG A 181 12.23 -13.42 -12.32
N LYS A 182 12.18 -13.26 -11.01
CA LYS A 182 12.82 -14.19 -10.07
C LYS A 182 11.91 -15.40 -9.84
N ALA A 183 12.52 -16.53 -9.54
CA ALA A 183 11.78 -17.72 -9.17
C ALA A 183 11.12 -17.52 -7.79
N PRO A 184 9.92 -18.08 -7.57
CA PRO A 184 9.35 -18.14 -6.22
C PRO A 184 10.24 -18.98 -5.31
N ILE A 185 10.20 -18.66 -4.02
CA ILE A 185 10.92 -19.40 -2.99
C ILE A 185 10.35 -20.81 -2.87
N ASN A 186 11.21 -21.77 -2.54
CA ASN A 186 10.78 -23.14 -2.32
C ASN A 186 10.07 -23.23 -0.96
N PRO A 187 8.83 -23.74 -0.87
CA PRO A 187 8.12 -23.92 0.40
C PRO A 187 8.89 -24.77 1.43
N HIS A 188 9.75 -25.69 0.97
CA HIS A 188 10.57 -26.51 1.87
C HIS A 188 11.71 -25.75 2.56
N ILE A 189 11.91 -24.46 2.25
CA ILE A 189 12.94 -23.65 2.90
C ILE A 189 12.75 -23.54 4.42
N TRP A 190 11.50 -23.60 4.88
CA TRP A 190 11.14 -23.56 6.30
C TRP A 190 11.65 -24.78 7.09
N SER A 191 11.98 -25.87 6.41
CA SER A 191 12.55 -27.09 7.00
C SER A 191 14.05 -27.21 6.77
N ALA A 192 14.67 -26.26 6.06
CA ALA A 192 16.09 -26.32 5.73
C ALA A 192 16.96 -25.86 6.90
N GLY A 193 18.17 -26.42 7.02
CA GLY A 193 19.14 -25.96 8.01
C GLY A 193 19.65 -24.54 7.73
N PRO A 194 20.16 -23.80 8.74
CA PRO A 194 20.57 -22.39 8.59
C PRO A 194 21.55 -22.11 7.44
N GLY A 195 22.50 -23.04 7.19
CA GLY A 195 23.46 -22.91 6.09
C GLY A 195 22.85 -23.07 4.70
N GLN A 196 21.74 -23.79 4.57
CA GLN A 196 21.04 -24.01 3.30
C GLN A 196 20.05 -22.89 2.98
N ILE A 197 19.43 -22.28 4.01
CA ILE A 197 18.44 -21.21 3.87
C ILE A 197 18.98 -20.07 3.00
N LYS A 198 20.20 -19.59 3.26
CA LYS A 198 20.81 -18.49 2.48
C LYS A 198 20.91 -18.81 0.99
N LYS A 199 21.34 -20.03 0.64
CA LYS A 199 21.47 -20.47 -0.75
C LYS A 199 20.09 -20.65 -1.42
N LEU A 200 19.13 -21.23 -0.71
CA LEU A 200 17.80 -21.52 -1.24
C LEU A 200 16.96 -20.25 -1.42
N ALA A 201 17.16 -19.24 -0.58
CA ALA A 201 16.46 -17.97 -0.66
C ALA A 201 17.13 -16.95 -1.58
N GLN A 202 18.32 -17.23 -2.12
CA GLN A 202 19.05 -16.25 -2.94
C GLN A 202 18.27 -15.91 -4.21
N ASP A 203 18.00 -14.60 -4.40
CA ASP A 203 17.26 -14.05 -5.53
C ASP A 203 15.92 -14.74 -5.80
N LYS A 204 15.11 -14.88 -4.75
CA LYS A 204 13.77 -15.48 -4.78
C LYS A 204 12.68 -14.49 -4.41
N VAL A 205 11.52 -14.63 -5.04
CA VAL A 205 10.28 -13.99 -4.60
C VAL A 205 9.71 -14.80 -3.45
N PHE A 206 9.32 -14.15 -2.35
CA PHE A 206 8.60 -14.80 -1.26
C PHE A 206 7.21 -14.21 -1.03
N TYR A 207 6.90 -13.06 -1.63
CA TYR A 207 5.57 -12.46 -1.58
C TYR A 207 5.12 -11.98 -2.96
N PHE A 208 3.84 -12.17 -3.26
CA PHE A 208 3.18 -11.62 -4.44
C PHE A 208 1.74 -11.23 -4.12
N GLN A 209 1.32 -10.05 -4.58
CA GLN A 209 -0.05 -9.58 -4.55
C GLN A 209 -0.37 -8.88 -5.86
N MET A 210 -1.42 -9.32 -6.55
CA MET A 210 -1.85 -8.71 -7.81
C MET A 210 -2.67 -7.43 -7.56
N LEU A 211 -2.41 -6.42 -8.37
CA LEU A 211 -3.17 -5.18 -8.48
C LEU A 211 -3.72 -5.04 -9.90
N GLU A 212 -4.91 -4.46 -10.03
CA GLU A 212 -5.51 -4.06 -11.29
C GLU A 212 -5.80 -2.56 -11.25
N VAL A 213 -5.18 -1.80 -12.16
CA VAL A 213 -5.55 -0.40 -12.39
C VAL A 213 -6.69 -0.40 -13.41
N LYS A 214 -7.83 0.18 -13.03
CA LYS A 214 -8.99 0.30 -13.93
C LYS A 214 -9.70 1.62 -13.71
N ASN A 215 -9.90 2.39 -14.77
CA ASN A 215 -10.61 3.67 -14.73
C ASN A 215 -10.05 4.62 -13.65
N GLY A 216 -8.73 4.64 -13.50
CA GLY A 216 -8.01 5.44 -12.50
C GLY A 216 -8.17 5.02 -11.04
N SER A 217 -8.75 3.86 -10.79
CA SER A 217 -8.78 3.21 -9.47
C SER A 217 -7.76 2.07 -9.40
N VAL A 218 -7.19 1.82 -8.22
CA VAL A 218 -6.34 0.66 -7.98
C VAL A 218 -7.12 -0.37 -7.19
N ASN A 219 -7.17 -1.60 -7.68
CA ASN A 219 -7.91 -2.70 -7.07
C ASN A 219 -6.95 -3.83 -6.73
N ILE A 220 -7.13 -4.44 -5.56
CA ILE A 220 -6.40 -5.62 -5.12
C ILE A 220 -7.21 -6.84 -5.54
N ILE A 221 -6.59 -7.72 -6.34
CA ILE A 221 -7.18 -9.01 -6.68
C ILE A 221 -6.79 -10.01 -5.59
N PRO A 222 -7.73 -10.64 -4.88
CA PRO A 222 -7.40 -11.50 -3.73
C PRO A 222 -6.43 -12.62 -4.10
N SER A 223 -5.37 -12.74 -3.29
CA SER A 223 -4.30 -13.74 -3.47
C SER A 223 -4.58 -15.06 -2.76
N GLU A 224 -5.84 -15.38 -2.49
CA GLU A 224 -6.20 -16.68 -1.93
C GLU A 224 -5.89 -17.78 -2.95
N SER A 225 -5.65 -19.01 -2.49
CA SER A 225 -5.33 -20.12 -3.38
C SER A 225 -6.54 -20.48 -4.25
N TRP A 226 -6.66 -19.86 -5.43
CA TRP A 226 -7.63 -20.22 -6.44
C TRP A 226 -7.21 -21.57 -7.04
N GLY A 227 -7.83 -22.67 -6.61
CA GLY A 227 -7.68 -23.94 -7.35
C GLY A 227 -8.03 -23.75 -8.84
N LYS A 228 -7.56 -24.63 -9.72
CA LYS A 228 -7.74 -24.49 -11.19
C LYS A 228 -9.19 -24.14 -11.60
N ASP A 229 -10.18 -24.75 -10.94
CA ASP A 229 -11.60 -24.49 -11.20
C ASP A 229 -12.04 -23.10 -10.73
N ASN A 230 -11.52 -22.64 -9.59
CA ASN A 230 -11.79 -21.32 -9.04
C ASN A 230 -11.11 -20.23 -9.88
N LEU A 231 -9.91 -20.48 -10.42
CA LEU A 231 -9.26 -19.57 -11.36
C LEU A 231 -10.07 -19.43 -12.65
N LYS A 232 -10.57 -20.55 -13.19
CA LYS A 232 -11.43 -20.53 -14.38
C LYS A 232 -12.70 -19.71 -14.14
N LYS A 233 -13.33 -19.87 -12.97
CA LYS A 233 -14.48 -19.05 -12.55
C LYS A 233 -14.10 -17.57 -12.45
N LEU A 234 -13.02 -17.25 -11.72
CA LEU A 234 -12.52 -15.89 -11.56
C LEU A 234 -12.23 -15.23 -12.91
N LYS A 235 -11.56 -15.94 -13.82
CA LYS A 235 -11.32 -15.49 -15.20
C LYS A 235 -12.60 -15.25 -15.98
N SER A 236 -13.59 -16.14 -15.86
CA SER A 236 -14.88 -15.94 -16.54
C SER A 236 -15.67 -14.75 -15.98
N GLN A 237 -15.49 -14.43 -14.70
CA GLN A 237 -16.22 -13.37 -14.00
C GLN A 237 -15.54 -12.01 -14.11
N LEU A 238 -14.21 -11.96 -14.06
CA LEU A 238 -13.40 -10.74 -14.11
C LEU A 238 -12.80 -10.49 -15.49
N GLY A 239 -12.77 -11.48 -16.38
CA GLY A 239 -12.12 -11.37 -17.69
C GLY A 239 -12.65 -10.22 -18.52
N ASP A 240 -13.97 -10.04 -18.57
CA ASP A 240 -14.59 -8.92 -19.29
C ASP A 240 -14.21 -7.55 -18.68
N TRP A 241 -14.08 -7.49 -17.36
CA TRP A 241 -13.73 -6.26 -16.64
C TRP A 241 -12.24 -5.89 -16.82
N MET A 242 -11.36 -6.88 -16.76
CA MET A 242 -9.91 -6.72 -16.96
C MET A 242 -9.54 -6.57 -18.45
N GLY A 243 -10.39 -7.04 -19.36
CA GLY A 243 -10.14 -7.03 -20.80
C GLY A 243 -8.83 -7.73 -21.15
N SER A 244 -7.89 -6.99 -21.76
CA SER A 244 -6.60 -7.53 -22.21
C SER A 244 -5.67 -8.00 -21.08
N ASP A 245 -5.98 -7.69 -19.82
CA ASP A 245 -5.17 -8.04 -18.65
C ASP A 245 -5.59 -9.35 -17.99
N ALA A 246 -6.63 -10.03 -18.49
CA ALA A 246 -7.14 -11.28 -17.91
C ALA A 246 -6.09 -12.41 -17.84
N ASP A 247 -5.11 -12.45 -18.75
CA ASP A 247 -4.01 -13.43 -18.73
C ASP A 247 -3.08 -13.24 -17.53
N ALA A 248 -3.06 -12.06 -16.91
CA ALA A 248 -2.29 -11.82 -15.70
C ALA A 248 -2.79 -12.66 -14.51
N LEU A 249 -4.04 -13.13 -14.55
CA LEU A 249 -4.60 -14.05 -13.55
C LEU A 249 -3.88 -15.41 -13.54
N ASP A 250 -3.36 -15.90 -14.68
CA ASP A 250 -2.54 -17.13 -14.69
C ASP A 250 -1.21 -16.93 -13.99
N LYS A 251 -0.60 -15.76 -14.20
CA LYS A 251 0.65 -15.41 -13.53
C LYS A 251 0.45 -15.30 -12.03
N MET A 252 -0.66 -14.68 -11.62
CA MET A 252 -1.06 -14.62 -10.21
C MET A 252 -1.21 -16.03 -9.64
N ASP A 253 -2.02 -16.90 -10.26
CA ASP A 253 -2.24 -18.26 -9.78
C ASP A 253 -0.93 -19.06 -9.64
N ASN A 254 -0.07 -19.01 -10.66
CA ASN A 254 1.21 -19.70 -10.64
C ASN A 254 2.15 -19.22 -9.53
N LEU A 255 2.10 -17.93 -9.16
CA LEU A 255 2.90 -17.41 -8.04
C LEU A 255 2.24 -17.71 -6.69
N VAL A 256 0.95 -17.42 -6.55
CA VAL A 256 0.18 -17.62 -5.31
C VAL A 256 0.14 -19.08 -4.89
N SER A 257 -0.07 -20.01 -5.81
CA SER A 257 -0.09 -21.46 -5.51
C SER A 257 1.23 -21.97 -4.94
N LYS A 258 2.35 -21.36 -5.32
CA LYS A 258 3.71 -21.71 -4.86
C LYS A 258 4.10 -20.98 -3.58
N LEU A 259 3.76 -19.70 -3.47
CA LEU A 259 4.16 -18.83 -2.36
C LEU A 259 3.22 -18.95 -1.17
N LYS A 260 1.92 -19.17 -1.42
CA LYS A 260 0.84 -19.16 -0.42
C LYS A 260 0.93 -17.93 0.51
N PRO A 261 1.03 -16.71 -0.05
CA PRO A 261 1.27 -15.52 0.76
C PRO A 261 0.05 -15.21 1.63
N MET A 262 0.29 -14.58 2.79
CA MET A 262 -0.81 -13.95 3.52
C MET A 262 -1.36 -12.77 2.70
N PRO A 263 -2.69 -12.66 2.50
CA PRO A 263 -3.28 -11.55 1.75
C PRO A 263 -2.89 -10.18 2.33
N SER A 264 -2.66 -9.18 1.48
CA SER A 264 -2.48 -7.81 1.95
C SER A 264 -3.76 -7.27 2.57
N ARG A 265 -3.63 -6.30 3.49
CA ARG A 265 -4.74 -5.64 4.14
C ARG A 265 -4.73 -4.16 3.83
N ILE A 266 -5.89 -3.51 3.87
CA ILE A 266 -5.99 -2.05 3.77
C ILE A 266 -6.07 -1.47 5.18
N ALA A 267 -5.20 -0.52 5.51
CA ALA A 267 -5.18 0.14 6.80
C ALA A 267 -5.05 1.66 6.62
N GLY A 268 -6.19 2.36 6.60
CA GLY A 268 -6.21 3.80 6.30
C GLY A 268 -5.85 4.07 4.84
N ASP A 269 -4.76 4.79 4.61
CA ASP A 269 -4.31 5.25 3.29
C ASP A 269 -3.19 4.37 2.67
N ARG A 270 -3.01 3.16 3.18
CA ARG A 270 -1.91 2.25 2.78
C ARG A 270 -2.35 0.79 2.64
N ILE A 271 -1.56 0.07 1.86
CA ILE A 271 -1.59 -1.38 1.70
C ILE A 271 -0.57 -1.97 2.68
N GLU A 272 -1.04 -2.74 3.67
CA GLU A 272 -0.19 -3.49 4.59
C GLU A 272 0.10 -4.89 4.04
N ILE A 273 1.37 -5.26 3.98
CA ILE A 273 1.82 -6.62 3.68
C ILE A 273 2.18 -7.29 5.01
N PRO A 274 1.35 -8.20 5.52
CA PRO A 274 1.67 -8.91 6.76
C PRO A 274 2.86 -9.85 6.52
N LEU A 275 3.85 -9.77 7.40
CA LEU A 275 5.03 -10.63 7.41
C LEU A 275 5.05 -11.41 8.73
N PRO A 276 4.54 -12.65 8.76
CA PRO A 276 4.40 -13.39 10.00
C PRO A 276 5.76 -13.69 10.65
N TYR A 277 5.80 -13.74 11.98
CA TYR A 277 6.93 -14.23 12.76
C TYR A 277 6.48 -15.03 13.98
N ASN A 278 7.34 -15.93 14.46
CA ASN A 278 7.06 -16.73 15.65
C ASN A 278 7.05 -15.87 16.91
N ASP A 279 5.92 -15.87 17.61
CA ASP A 279 5.76 -15.16 18.87
C ASP A 279 6.76 -15.68 19.93
N MET A 280 7.47 -14.76 20.59
CA MET A 280 8.49 -15.10 21.59
C MET A 280 7.92 -15.90 22.78
N ARG A 281 6.62 -15.77 23.05
CA ARG A 281 5.92 -16.54 24.08
C ARG A 281 5.89 -18.04 23.80
N CYS A 282 6.14 -18.47 22.57
CA CYS A 282 6.22 -19.88 22.22
C CYS A 282 7.56 -20.54 22.63
N MET A 283 8.63 -19.77 22.89
CA MET A 283 9.96 -20.34 23.17
C MET A 283 10.12 -20.93 24.60
N GLY A 284 9.06 -20.94 25.40
CA GLY A 284 9.05 -21.43 26.79
C GLY A 284 8.34 -22.76 27.01
N HIS A 285 7.96 -23.49 25.96
CA HIS A 285 7.29 -24.78 26.02
C HIS A 285 8.08 -25.88 25.31
#